data_AF-A0A183E6C2-F1
#
_entry.id   AF-A0A183E6C2-F1
#
_cell.length_a   1.000
_cell.length_b   1.000
_cell.length_c   1.000
_cell.angle_alpha   90.00
_cell.angle_beta   90.00
_cell.angle_gamma   90.00
#
_symmetry.space_group_name_H-M   'P 1'
#
loop_
_entity.id
_entity.type
_entity.pdbx_description
1 polymer ?
#
loop_
_entity_poly.entity_id
_entity_poly.type
_entity_poly.pdbx_seq_one_letter_code
_entity_poly.pdbx_strand_id
1 'polypeptide(L)'
;LQARRRAERLRLEKESWQIMQNGAVEILFLATKNVNPPLYSAYHWLKEKNAVQVQVVDAFYRAYQIIPDRSHPVMQQLITGGLILSAVKVQQR
;
A
#
# COMPACT_ATOMS: atom_id res chain seq x y z
N LEU A 1 13.90 28.48 -12.52
CA LEU A 1 12.75 27.75 -11.90
C LEU A 1 12.80 26.22 -12.08
N GLN A 2 13.07 25.68 -13.28
CA GLN A 2 13.17 24.22 -13.48
C GLN A 2 14.36 23.57 -12.76
N ALA A 3 15.52 24.22 -12.73
CA ALA A 3 16.71 23.72 -12.02
C ALA A 3 16.50 23.60 -10.49
N ARG A 4 15.81 24.57 -9.86
CA ARG A 4 15.44 24.51 -8.44
C ARG A 4 14.54 23.32 -8.12
N ARG A 5 13.48 23.09 -8.92
CA ARG A 5 12.59 21.93 -8.77
C ARG A 5 13.30 20.59 -8.95
N ARG A 6 14.37 20.55 -9.74
CA ARG A 6 15.19 19.35 -9.94
C ARG A 6 16.09 19.08 -8.74
N ALA A 7 16.73 20.13 -8.19
CA ALA A 7 17.53 20.03 -6.97
C ALA A 7 16.68 19.65 -5.74
N GLU A 8 15.46 20.16 -5.64
CA GLU A 8 14.53 19.85 -4.56
C GLU A 8 14.06 18.39 -4.60
N ARG A 9 13.74 17.87 -5.79
CA ARG A 9 13.44 16.43 -5.99
C ARG A 9 14.59 15.54 -5.55
N LEU A 10 15.81 15.84 -6.01
CA LEU A 10 17.00 15.07 -5.65
C LEU A 10 17.26 15.10 -4.13
N ARG A 11 16.95 16.21 -3.46
CA ARG A 11 17.06 16.33 -2.01
C ARG A 11 16.04 15.42 -1.31
N LEU A 12 14.77 15.49 -1.72
CA LEU A 12 13.69 14.67 -1.17
C LEU A 12 13.93 13.17 -1.41
N GLU A 13 14.45 12.80 -2.58
CA GLU A 13 14.82 11.42 -2.90
C GLU A 13 15.94 10.92 -1.98
N LYS A 14 16.98 11.73 -1.76
CA LYS A 14 18.11 11.37 -0.88
C LYS A 14 17.68 11.27 0.58
N GLU A 15 16.83 12.19 1.03
CA GLU A 15 16.25 12.19 2.39
C GLU A 15 15.37 10.96 2.59
N SER A 16 14.53 10.63 1.60
CA SER A 16 13.71 9.41 1.62
C SER A 16 14.56 8.14 1.68
N TRP A 17 15.64 8.07 0.91
CA TRP A 17 16.59 6.94 0.93
C TRP A 17 17.27 6.76 2.28
N GLN A 18 17.65 7.85 2.96
CA GLN A 18 18.25 7.78 4.28
C GLN A 18 17.27 7.32 5.36
N ILE A 19 16.00 7.74 5.27
CA ILE A 19 14.94 7.27 6.17
C ILE A 19 14.70 5.76 5.97
N MET A 20 14.73 5.28 4.73
CA MET A 20 14.63 3.84 4.42
C MET A 20 15.82 3.02 4.96
N GLN A 21 17.06 3.49 4.79
CA GLN A 21 18.26 2.77 5.26
C GLN A 21 18.37 2.68 6.78
N ASN A 22 17.86 3.67 7.52
CA ASN A 22 17.94 3.70 8.97
C ASN A 22 16.94 2.77 9.67
N GLY A 23 16.16 1.97 8.93
CA GLY A 23 15.14 1.08 9.50
C GLY A 23 13.97 1.82 10.16
N ALA A 24 13.86 3.13 9.94
CA ALA A 24 12.81 3.98 10.51
C ALA A 24 11.46 3.85 9.78
N VAL A 25 11.41 3.00 8.74
CA VAL A 25 10.23 2.69 7.93
C VAL A 25 9.72 1.32 8.33
N GLU A 26 8.71 1.29 9.19
CA GLU A 26 7.93 0.09 9.46
C GLU A 26 6.70 0.12 8.54
N ILE A 27 6.55 -0.91 7.70
CA ILE A 27 5.38 -1.06 6.84
C ILE A 27 4.38 -1.96 7.57
N LEU A 28 3.22 -1.39 7.92
CA LEU A 28 2.14 -2.16 8.51
C LEU A 28 1.21 -2.66 7.38
N PHE A 29 0.99 -3.97 7.31
CA PHE A 29 0.00 -4.59 6.44
C PHE A 29 -1.10 -5.25 7.27
N LEU A 30 -2.34 -4.81 7.07
CA LEU A 30 -3.53 -5.43 7.65
C LEU A 30 -4.42 -5.93 6.51
N ALA A 31 -4.59 -7.25 6.41
CA ALA A 31 -5.44 -7.89 5.40
C ALA A 31 -6.70 -8.48 6.06
N THR A 32 -7.87 -8.06 5.61
CA THR A 32 -9.17 -8.57 6.11
C THR A 32 -10.09 -8.93 4.95
N LYS A 33 -10.85 -10.02 5.06
CA LYS A 33 -11.79 -10.44 4.00
C LYS A 33 -12.97 -9.49 3.82
N ASN A 34 -13.39 -8.80 4.88
CA ASN A 34 -14.54 -7.88 4.86
C ASN A 34 -14.17 -6.50 5.42
N VAL A 35 -14.95 -5.48 5.04
CA VAL A 35 -14.96 -4.17 5.71
C VAL A 35 -15.38 -4.40 7.17
N ASN A 36 -14.40 -4.36 8.06
CA ASN A 36 -14.62 -4.60 9.49
C ASN A 36 -14.29 -3.32 10.27
N PRO A 37 -15.04 -3.00 11.35
CA PRO A 37 -14.77 -1.84 12.20
C PRO A 37 -13.30 -1.70 12.65
N PRO A 38 -12.56 -2.78 12.98
CA PRO A 38 -11.14 -2.69 13.32
C PRO A 38 -10.24 -2.11 12.23
N LEU A 39 -10.56 -2.34 10.94
CA LEU A 39 -9.78 -1.77 9.84
C LEU A 39 -9.92 -0.25 9.79
N TYR A 40 -11.14 0.24 10.02
CA TYR A 40 -11.43 1.67 10.08
C TYR A 40 -10.78 2.33 11.30
N SER A 41 -10.84 1.69 12.46
CA SER A 41 -10.14 2.16 13.67
C SER A 41 -8.62 2.19 13.48
N ALA A 42 -8.04 1.17 12.84
CA ALA A 42 -6.62 1.13 12.53
C ALA A 42 -6.21 2.24 11.55
N TYR A 43 -7.05 2.53 10.55
CA TYR A 43 -6.81 3.63 9.61
C TYR A 43 -6.74 4.99 10.35
N HIS A 44 -7.70 5.27 11.24
CA HIS A 44 -7.70 6.51 12.03
C HIS A 44 -6.51 6.58 12.99
N TRP A 45 -6.22 5.47 13.67
CA TRP A 45 -5.05 5.39 14.55
C TRP A 45 -3.73 5.67 13.82
N LEU A 46 -3.57 5.16 12.59
CA LEU A 46 -2.38 5.44 11.76
C LEU A 46 -2.30 6.90 11.34
N LYS A 47 -3.44 7.53 11.03
CA LYS A 47 -3.49 8.97 10.72
C LYS A 47 -3.10 9.83 11.92
N GLU A 48 -3.55 9.47 13.12
CA GLU A 48 -3.19 10.18 14.36
C GLU A 48 -1.69 10.04 14.72
N LYS A 49 -1.05 8.94 14.32
CA LYS A 49 0.36 8.63 14.61
C LYS A 49 1.35 9.18 13.57
N ASN A 50 0.95 10.15 12.76
CA ASN A 50 1.77 10.74 11.69
C ASN A 50 2.33 9.71 10.68
N ALA A 51 1.62 8.59 10.46
CA ALA A 51 2.01 7.65 9.42
C ALA A 51 1.83 8.28 8.04
N VAL A 52 2.83 8.09 7.18
CA VAL A 52 2.84 8.58 5.80
C VAL A 52 2.28 7.48 4.90
N GLN A 53 1.66 7.89 3.78
CA GLN A 53 1.16 6.96 2.76
C GLN A 53 0.21 5.89 3.34
N VAL A 54 -0.75 6.30 4.17
CA VAL A 54 -1.82 5.41 4.66
C VAL A 54 -2.83 5.16 3.52
N GLN A 55 -2.96 3.91 3.07
CA GLN A 55 -3.81 3.52 1.95
C GLN A 55 -4.63 2.28 2.29
N VAL A 56 -5.91 2.28 1.94
CA VAL A 56 -6.74 1.08 1.91
C VAL A 56 -6.95 0.68 0.46
N VAL A 57 -6.58 -0.54 0.12
CA VAL A 57 -6.68 -1.09 -1.23
C VAL A 57 -7.51 -2.36 -1.19
N ASP A 58 -8.46 -2.49 -2.11
CA ASP A 58 -9.16 -3.75 -2.33
C ASP A 58 -8.33 -4.65 -3.24
N ALA A 59 -8.01 -5.86 -2.76
CA ALA A 59 -7.25 -6.85 -3.48
C ALA A 59 -8.19 -7.88 -4.11
N PHE A 60 -8.59 -7.63 -5.36
CA PHE A 60 -9.30 -8.60 -6.17
C PHE A 60 -8.33 -9.45 -7.00
N TYR A 61 -8.54 -10.76 -6.94
CA TYR A 61 -7.82 -11.72 -7.76
C TYR A 61 -8.78 -12.39 -8.75
N ARG A 62 -8.39 -12.49 -10.02
CA ARG A 62 -9.14 -13.21 -11.06
C ARG A 62 -8.19 -14.13 -11.84
N ALA A 63 -8.47 -15.42 -11.79
CA ALA A 63 -7.74 -16.44 -12.51
C ALA A 63 -8.28 -16.60 -13.95
N TYR A 64 -7.38 -16.91 -14.86
CA TYR A 64 -7.66 -17.16 -16.27
C TYR A 64 -7.19 -18.55 -16.66
N GLN A 65 -7.99 -19.23 -17.46
CA GLN A 65 -7.62 -20.45 -18.15
C GLN A 65 -7.02 -20.07 -19.50
N ILE A 66 -5.78 -20.50 -19.78
CA ILE A 66 -5.05 -20.16 -21.00
C ILE A 66 -4.80 -21.46 -21.77
N ILE A 67 -5.61 -21.69 -22.80
CA ILE A 67 -5.53 -22.80 -23.76
C ILE A 67 -5.74 -22.19 -25.16
N PRO A 68 -5.11 -22.71 -26.22
CA PRO A 68 -5.37 -22.26 -27.59
C PRO A 68 -6.87 -22.21 -27.91
N ASP A 69 -7.33 -21.10 -28.49
CA ASP A 69 -8.73 -20.79 -28.85
C ASP A 69 -9.77 -20.80 -27.71
N ARG A 70 -9.36 -21.00 -26.45
CA ARG A 70 -10.26 -21.07 -25.28
C ARG A 70 -9.71 -20.33 -24.07
N SER A 71 -9.23 -19.10 -24.29
CA SER A 71 -8.76 -18.25 -23.20
C SER A 71 -9.92 -17.49 -22.56
N HIS A 72 -10.26 -17.83 -21.32
CA HIS A 72 -11.34 -17.17 -20.58
C HIS A 72 -11.09 -17.18 -19.06
N PRO A 73 -11.74 -16.28 -18.29
CA PRO A 73 -11.71 -16.35 -16.83
C PRO A 73 -12.29 -17.67 -16.31
N VAL A 74 -11.83 -18.13 -15.16
CA VAL A 74 -12.43 -19.28 -14.48
C VAL A 74 -13.85 -18.90 -14.03
N MET A 75 -14.87 -19.66 -14.46
CA MET A 75 -16.28 -19.28 -14.30
C MET A 75 -16.85 -19.50 -12.90
N GLN A 76 -16.27 -20.43 -12.13
CA GLN A 76 -16.67 -20.71 -10.73
C GLN A 76 -15.49 -20.50 -9.78
N GLN A 77 -14.95 -19.27 -9.77
CA GLN A 77 -13.90 -18.93 -8.83
C GLN A 77 -14.49 -18.56 -7.46
N LEU A 78 -13.97 -19.16 -6.39
CA LEU A 78 -14.23 -18.66 -5.04
C LEU A 78 -13.63 -17.26 -4.90
N ILE A 79 -14.48 -16.26 -4.65
CA ILE A 79 -14.03 -14.90 -4.39
C ILE A 79 -13.50 -14.86 -2.97
N THR A 80 -12.17 -14.93 -2.83
CA THR A 80 -11.47 -14.57 -1.59
C THR A 80 -10.91 -13.16 -1.78
N GLY A 81 -11.80 -12.17 -1.80
CA GLY A 81 -11.43 -10.76 -1.79
C GLY A 81 -11.01 -10.33 -0.38
N GLY A 82 -10.35 -9.17 -0.30
CA GLY A 82 -10.00 -8.59 0.98
C GLY A 82 -9.40 -7.20 0.85
N LEU A 83 -9.53 -6.43 1.93
CA LEU A 83 -8.97 -5.09 2.04
C LEU A 83 -7.59 -5.18 2.66
N ILE A 84 -6.65 -4.46 2.07
CA ILE A 84 -5.31 -4.26 2.55
C ILE A 84 -5.21 -2.81 3.04
N LEU A 85 -4.99 -2.62 4.33
CA LEU A 85 -4.54 -1.34 4.88
C LEU A 85 -3.01 -1.37 4.96
N SER A 86 -2.39 -0.42 4.27
CA SER A 86 -0.95 -0.20 4.25
C SER A 86 -0.60 1.18 4.79
N ALA A 87 0.49 1.29 5.51
CA ALA A 87 1.02 2.57 5.97
C ALA A 87 2.52 2.50 6.21
N VAL A 88 3.19 3.63 6.05
CA VAL A 88 4.61 3.80 6.37
C VAL A 88 4.71 4.62 7.65
N LYS A 89 5.18 3.98 8.73
CA LYS A 89 5.57 4.72 9.93
C LYS A 89 6.87 5.47 9.62
N VAL A 90 6.92 6.75 9.98
CA VAL A 90 8.13 7.57 9.86
C VAL A 90 8.51 8.04 11.25
N GLN A 91 9.69 7.67 11.71
CA GLN A 91 10.22 8.16 12.97
C GLN A 91 10.72 9.60 12.77
N GLN A 92 9.99 10.58 13.32
CA GLN A 92 10.46 11.97 13.35
C GLN A 92 11.59 12.06 14.38
N ARG A 93 12.75 12.54 13.93
CA ARG A 93 13.87 12.95 14.80
C ARG A 93 13.55 14.25 15.53
#